data_AF-A0A2A3MNL4-F1
#
_entry.id   AF-A0A2A3MNL4-F1
#
_cell.length_a   1.000
_cell.length_b   1.000
_cell.length_c   1.000
_cell.angle_alpha   90.00
_cell.angle_beta   90.00
_cell.angle_gamma   90.00
#
_symmetry.space_group_name_H-M   'P 1'
#
loop_
_entity.id
_entity.type
_entity.pdbx_description
1 polymer ?
#
loop_
_entity_poly.entity_id
_entity_poly.type
_entity_poly.pdbx_seq_one_letter_code
_entity_poly.pdbx_strand_id
1 'polypeptide(L)'
;MAPSNRKQAELPASAEFINNPVGTACGFAVQLNRCLMFFTPGVPSEFKVMVEHEILPRLRERFSLPQPPVCLRLTTFGRSESDLAQSLDTLQLPPGVTMGYRSSMPIIELKLTGPASEQQAMEKLWLDVK
;
A
#
# COMPACT_ATOMS: atom_id res chain seq x y z
N MET A 1 -20.48 -7.99 -27.66
CA MET A 1 -19.60 -6.94 -27.11
C MET A 1 -20.01 -5.61 -27.71
N ALA A 2 -20.19 -4.55 -26.92
CA ALA A 2 -20.60 -3.25 -27.45
C ALA A 2 -19.46 -2.65 -28.29
N PRO A 3 -19.74 -1.91 -29.38
CA PRO A 3 -18.70 -1.29 -30.21
C PRO A 3 -17.75 -0.37 -29.42
N SER A 4 -18.27 0.28 -28.37
CA SER A 4 -17.49 1.14 -27.47
C SER A 4 -16.38 0.42 -26.71
N ASN A 5 -16.45 -0.91 -26.52
CA ASN A 5 -15.41 -1.68 -25.87
C ASN A 5 -14.16 -1.85 -26.75
N ARG A 6 -14.26 -1.67 -28.07
CA ARG A 6 -13.11 -1.81 -28.98
C ARG A 6 -11.98 -0.85 -28.64
N LYS A 7 -12.32 0.36 -28.19
CA LYS A 7 -11.33 1.37 -27.74
C LYS A 7 -10.45 0.87 -26.58
N GLN A 8 -10.93 -0.09 -25.78
CA GLN A 8 -10.16 -0.65 -24.67
C GLN A 8 -8.98 -1.50 -25.14
N ALA A 9 -8.94 -1.86 -26.42
CA ALA A 9 -7.84 -2.57 -27.07
C ALA A 9 -6.93 -1.65 -27.92
N GLU A 10 -7.21 -0.34 -27.95
CA GLU A 10 -6.35 0.64 -28.62
C GLU A 10 -5.21 1.02 -27.68
N LEU A 11 -4.03 0.45 -27.93
CA LEU A 11 -2.84 0.66 -27.11
C LEU A 11 -1.78 1.45 -27.90
N PRO A 12 -0.96 2.29 -27.24
CA PRO A 12 0.21 2.89 -27.87
C PRO A 12 1.14 1.82 -28.46
N ALA A 13 1.76 2.10 -29.60
CA ALA A 13 2.59 1.10 -30.31
C ALA A 13 3.76 0.55 -29.47
N SER A 14 4.31 1.35 -28.55
CA SER A 14 5.40 0.96 -27.66
C SER A 14 4.93 0.48 -26.28
N ALA A 15 3.64 0.17 -26.13
CA ALA A 15 3.09 -0.23 -24.85
C ALA A 15 3.27 -1.74 -24.60
N GLU A 16 3.62 -2.09 -23.38
CA GLU A 16 3.60 -3.46 -22.89
C GLU A 16 2.20 -3.78 -22.36
N PHE A 17 1.60 -4.87 -22.84
CA PHE A 17 0.27 -5.29 -22.40
C PHE A 17 0.27 -5.77 -20.95
N ILE A 18 -0.77 -5.39 -20.19
CA ILE A 18 -1.02 -5.87 -18.84
C ILE A 18 -2.39 -6.53 -18.81
N ASN A 19 -2.39 -7.83 -18.53
CA ASN A 19 -3.62 -8.60 -18.53
C ASN A 19 -4.54 -8.21 -17.36
N ASN A 20 -5.83 -8.04 -17.64
CA ASN A 20 -6.86 -7.87 -16.63
C ASN A 20 -7.85 -9.05 -16.72
N PRO A 21 -7.66 -10.12 -15.94
CA PRO A 21 -8.48 -11.32 -16.06
C PRO A 21 -9.88 -11.18 -15.45
N VAL A 22 -10.14 -10.11 -14.68
CA VAL A 22 -11.38 -9.90 -13.92
C VAL A 22 -12.24 -8.76 -14.45
N GLY A 23 -11.80 -8.11 -15.54
CA GLY A 23 -12.49 -7.00 -16.18
C GLY A 23 -12.29 -7.00 -17.69
N THR A 24 -12.90 -6.02 -18.37
CA THR A 24 -12.80 -5.88 -19.84
C THR A 24 -11.74 -4.88 -20.28
N ALA A 25 -11.41 -3.91 -19.42
CA ALA A 25 -10.38 -2.92 -19.70
C ALA A 25 -9.01 -3.50 -19.40
N CYS A 26 -8.22 -3.78 -20.43
CA CYS A 26 -6.81 -4.15 -20.22
C CYS A 26 -6.01 -2.96 -19.69
N GLY A 27 -4.90 -3.26 -19.02
CA GLY A 27 -3.89 -2.25 -18.72
C GLY A 27 -2.75 -2.29 -19.71
N PHE A 28 -1.87 -1.31 -19.57
CA PHE A 28 -0.62 -1.31 -20.30
C PHE A 28 0.45 -0.51 -19.56
N ALA A 29 1.72 -0.80 -19.84
CA ALA A 29 2.86 -0.01 -19.37
C ALA A 29 3.54 0.69 -20.54
N VAL A 30 4.07 1.87 -20.29
CA VAL A 30 4.90 2.62 -21.25
C VAL A 30 6.15 3.10 -20.54
N GLN A 31 7.31 2.80 -21.13
CA GLN A 31 8.56 3.44 -20.76
C GLN A 31 8.76 4.70 -21.59
N LEU A 32 8.82 5.87 -20.95
CA LEU A 32 9.21 7.12 -21.58
C LEU A 32 10.46 7.65 -20.89
N ASN A 33 11.59 7.66 -21.61
CA ASN A 33 12.90 8.00 -21.06
C ASN A 33 13.22 7.16 -19.81
N ARG A 34 13.32 7.80 -18.63
CA ARG A 34 13.56 7.15 -17.35
C ARG A 34 12.29 6.92 -16.51
N CYS A 35 11.11 7.19 -17.06
CA CYS A 35 9.83 7.05 -16.38
C CYS A 35 9.10 5.80 -16.88
N LEU A 36 8.82 4.87 -15.96
CA LEU A 36 7.94 3.73 -16.22
C LEU A 36 6.53 4.10 -15.75
N MET A 37 5.57 4.09 -16.66
CA MET A 37 4.17 4.46 -16.38
C MET A 37 3.28 3.23 -16.55
N PHE A 38 2.36 3.03 -15.61
CA PHE A 38 1.36 1.97 -15.66
C PHE A 38 -0.03 2.59 -15.79
N PHE A 39 -0.82 2.10 -16.74
CA PHE A 39 -2.20 2.53 -16.98
C PHE A 39 -3.11 1.36 -16.65
N THR A 40 -3.99 1.56 -15.67
CA THR A 40 -4.82 0.52 -15.06
C THR A 40 -6.28 0.96 -15.01
N PRO A 41 -7.24 0.01 -14.91
CA PRO A 41 -8.65 0.35 -14.73
C PRO A 41 -8.89 1.09 -13.40
N GLY A 42 -9.94 1.90 -13.36
CA GLY A 42 -10.34 2.63 -12.14
C GLY A 42 -11.07 1.77 -11.10
N VAL A 43 -11.50 0.55 -11.47
CA VAL A 43 -12.22 -0.36 -10.58
C VAL A 43 -11.22 -0.99 -9.59
N PRO A 44 -11.36 -0.79 -8.26
CA PRO A 44 -10.34 -1.21 -7.30
C PRO A 44 -10.08 -2.72 -7.26
N SER A 45 -11.11 -3.55 -7.47
CA SER A 45 -10.94 -5.02 -7.51
C SER A 45 -10.12 -5.47 -8.73
N GLU A 46 -10.32 -4.85 -9.89
CA GLU A 46 -9.56 -5.14 -11.11
C GLU A 46 -8.11 -4.65 -10.99
N PHE A 47 -7.93 -3.42 -10.52
CA PHE A 47 -6.62 -2.83 -10.29
C PHE A 47 -5.75 -3.70 -9.37
N LYS A 48 -6.29 -4.17 -8.24
CA LYS A 48 -5.54 -5.01 -7.28
C LYS A 48 -4.99 -6.28 -7.93
N VAL A 49 -5.82 -6.97 -8.72
CA VAL A 49 -5.40 -8.21 -9.42
C VAL A 49 -4.25 -7.92 -10.38
N MET A 50 -4.33 -6.83 -11.15
CA MET A 50 -3.25 -6.43 -12.05
C MET A 50 -1.98 -6.04 -11.30
N VAL A 51 -2.11 -5.34 -10.17
CA VAL A 51 -0.96 -4.98 -9.35
C VAL A 51 -0.24 -6.22 -8.83
N GLU A 52 -0.98 -7.16 -8.26
CA GLU A 52 -0.44 -8.34 -7.61
C GLU A 52 0.20 -9.31 -8.61
N HIS A 53 -0.46 -9.58 -9.73
CA HIS A 53 -0.04 -10.63 -10.65
C HIS A 53 0.83 -10.15 -11.82
N GLU A 54 0.72 -8.88 -12.20
CA GLU A 54 1.38 -8.37 -13.40
C GLU A 54 2.39 -7.25 -13.08
N ILE A 55 2.03 -6.25 -12.27
CA ILE A 55 2.88 -5.07 -12.06
C ILE A 55 3.98 -5.33 -11.03
N LEU A 56 3.65 -5.88 -9.86
CA LEU A 56 4.63 -6.13 -8.79
C LEU A 56 5.75 -7.10 -9.23
N PRO A 57 5.49 -8.20 -9.95
CA PRO A 57 6.56 -9.07 -10.46
C PRO A 57 7.53 -8.31 -11.37
N ARG A 58 7.03 -7.53 -12.34
CA ARG A 58 7.86 -6.70 -13.23
C ARG A 58 8.71 -5.69 -12.46
N LEU A 59 8.15 -5.06 -11.42
CA LEU A 59 8.89 -4.13 -10.57
C LEU A 59 10.01 -4.83 -9.77
N ARG A 60 9.74 -6.04 -9.26
CA ARG A 60 10.74 -6.85 -8.52
C ARG A 60 11.89 -7.33 -9.41
N GLU A 61 11.61 -7.65 -10.67
CA GLU A 61 12.65 -8.02 -11.64
C GLU A 61 13.52 -6.84 -12.04
N ARG A 62 12.93 -5.64 -12.11
CA ARG A 62 13.60 -4.44 -12.63
C ARG A 62 14.33 -3.63 -11.55
N PHE A 63 13.90 -3.69 -10.31
CA PHE A 63 14.42 -2.84 -9.23
C PHE A 63 14.82 -3.66 -8.01
N SER A 64 15.94 -3.27 -7.40
CA SER A 64 16.27 -3.71 -6.04
C SER A 64 15.35 -2.99 -5.06
N LEU A 65 14.28 -3.68 -4.65
CA LEU A 65 13.32 -3.14 -3.69
C LEU A 65 13.85 -3.32 -2.26
N PRO A 66 13.75 -2.31 -1.38
CA PRO A 66 14.04 -2.48 0.03
C PRO A 66 13.02 -3.41 0.69
N GLN A 67 13.34 -3.93 1.88
CA GLN A 67 12.37 -4.67 2.67
C GLN A 67 11.15 -3.77 2.97
N PRO A 68 9.92 -4.29 2.84
CA PRO A 68 8.73 -3.53 3.16
C PRO A 68 8.73 -3.14 4.65
N PRO A 69 8.27 -1.92 5.00
CA PRO A 69 8.14 -1.54 6.40
C PRO A 69 7.10 -2.41 7.10
N VAL A 70 7.31 -2.63 8.39
CA VAL A 70 6.37 -3.33 9.26
C VAL A 70 5.41 -2.31 9.86
N CYS A 71 4.14 -2.67 9.97
CA CYS A 71 3.10 -1.83 10.59
C CYS A 71 2.29 -2.66 11.57
N LEU A 72 2.48 -2.41 12.87
CA LEU A 72 1.67 -2.99 13.93
C LEU A 72 0.42 -2.11 14.12
N ARG A 73 -0.76 -2.74 14.22
CA ARG A 73 -2.05 -2.04 14.27
C ARG A 73 -2.83 -2.45 15.51
N LEU A 74 -3.40 -1.47 16.21
CA LEU A 74 -4.24 -1.67 17.38
C LEU A 74 -5.45 -0.74 17.26
N THR A 75 -6.64 -1.29 17.44
CA THR A 75 -7.88 -0.54 17.41
C THR A 75 -8.40 -0.41 18.83
N THR A 76 -8.62 0.83 19.25
CA THR A 76 -9.18 1.17 20.56
C THR A 76 -10.61 1.68 20.40
N PHE A 77 -11.42 1.52 21.43
CA PHE A 77 -12.79 2.02 21.50
C PHE A 77 -12.99 2.74 22.83
N GLY A 78 -13.75 3.84 22.83
CA GLY A 78 -14.09 4.58 24.04
C GLY A 78 -12.96 5.45 24.61
N ARG A 79 -11.87 5.66 23.86
CA ARG A 79 -10.80 6.62 24.19
C ARG A 79 -10.65 7.65 23.09
N SER A 80 -10.32 8.89 23.45
CA SER A 80 -10.01 9.92 22.47
C SER A 80 -8.57 9.79 21.97
N GLU A 81 -8.30 10.40 20.81
CA GLU A 81 -6.94 10.50 20.28
C GLU A 81 -6.01 11.23 21.25
N SER A 82 -6.46 12.33 21.84
CA SER A 82 -5.69 13.12 22.80
C SER A 82 -5.30 12.30 24.04
N ASP A 83 -6.23 11.51 24.58
CA ASP A 83 -5.95 10.65 25.74
C ASP A 83 -4.88 9.60 25.41
N LEU A 84 -4.98 8.99 24.22
CA LEU A 84 -4.02 7.98 23.77
C LEU A 84 -2.65 8.61 23.50
N ALA A 85 -2.61 9.75 22.81
CA ALA A 85 -1.38 10.49 22.56
C ALA A 85 -0.67 10.84 23.88
N GLN A 86 -1.40 11.40 24.86
CA GLN A 86 -0.84 11.73 26.16
C GLN A 86 -0.33 10.48 26.92
N SER A 87 -1.05 9.36 26.85
CA SER A 87 -0.63 8.13 27.51
C SER A 87 0.63 7.50 26.90
N LEU A 88 0.84 7.69 25.60
CA LEU A 88 1.91 7.07 24.82
C LEU A 88 3.11 8.00 24.57
N ASP A 89 3.02 9.28 24.96
CA ASP A 89 4.06 10.29 24.76
C ASP A 89 5.37 9.94 25.49
N THR A 90 5.29 9.12 26.55
CA THR A 90 6.44 8.67 27.33
C THR A 90 7.25 7.55 26.64
N LEU A 91 6.70 6.95 25.58
CA LEU A 91 7.36 5.85 24.87
C LEU A 91 8.50 6.35 23.99
N GLN A 92 9.70 5.82 24.23
CA GLN A 92 10.84 6.05 23.35
C GLN A 92 10.77 5.13 22.14
N LEU A 93 10.52 5.71 20.97
CA LEU A 93 10.45 4.96 19.71
C LEU A 93 11.86 4.67 19.17
N PRO A 94 12.11 3.47 18.61
CA PRO A 94 13.35 3.18 17.92
C PRO A 94 13.58 4.09 16.69
N PRO A 95 14.82 4.25 16.21
CA PRO A 95 15.12 5.07 15.04
C PRO A 95 14.33 4.62 13.80
N GLY A 96 13.69 5.57 13.11
CA GLY A 96 12.90 5.29 11.90
C GLY A 96 11.54 4.64 12.17
N VAL A 97 11.14 4.49 13.44
CA VAL A 97 9.80 4.04 13.84
C VAL A 97 8.93 5.25 14.16
N THR A 98 7.70 5.25 13.66
CA THR A 98 6.71 6.31 13.87
C THR A 98 5.40 5.76 14.40
N MET A 99 4.87 6.42 15.43
CA MET A 99 3.51 6.21 15.92
C MET A 99 2.53 7.10 15.15
N GLY A 100 1.47 6.51 14.61
CA GLY A 100 0.39 7.21 13.92
C GLY A 100 -0.97 6.93 14.56
N TYR A 101 -1.82 7.95 14.58
CA TYR A 101 -3.18 7.90 15.10
C TYR A 101 -4.14 8.16 13.94
N ARG A 102 -5.16 7.33 13.81
CA ARG A 102 -6.24 7.52 12.85
C ARG A 102 -7.58 7.46 13.57
N SER A 103 -8.21 8.62 13.68
CA SER A 103 -9.56 8.74 14.19
C SER A 103 -10.59 8.25 13.15
N SER A 104 -11.49 7.37 13.59
CA SER A 104 -12.62 6.87 12.79
C SER A 104 -13.76 6.50 13.74
N MET A 105 -14.69 7.41 13.98
CA MET A 105 -15.78 7.21 14.95
C MET A 105 -16.45 5.82 14.81
N PRO A 106 -16.60 5.03 15.90
CA PRO A 106 -16.31 5.32 17.30
C PRO A 106 -14.93 4.83 17.79
N ILE A 107 -14.01 4.50 16.88
CA ILE A 107 -12.71 3.89 17.19
C ILE A 107 -11.54 4.83 16.89
N ILE A 108 -10.43 4.61 17.58
CA ILE A 108 -9.12 5.17 17.20
C ILE A 108 -8.19 4.02 16.84
N GLU A 109 -7.62 4.07 15.63
CA GLU A 109 -6.62 3.13 15.17
C GLU A 109 -5.21 3.69 15.41
N LEU A 110 -4.41 2.95 16.18
CA LEU A 110 -2.99 3.18 16.40
C LEU A 110 -2.17 2.37 15.40
N LYS A 111 -1.11 2.98 14.87
CA LYS A 111 -0.17 2.34 13.94
C LYS A 111 1.27 2.62 14.36
N LEU A 112 2.03 1.58 14.67
CA LEU A 112 3.48 1.68 14.80
C LEU A 112 4.12 1.18 13.52
N THR A 113 4.71 2.10 12.74
CA THR A 113 5.30 1.79 11.43
C THR A 113 6.79 2.01 11.48
N GLY A 114 7.58 1.05 11.00
CA GLY A 114 9.04 1.13 11.02
C GLY A 114 9.72 0.17 10.05
N PRO A 115 11.04 0.22 9.93
CA PRO A 115 11.80 -0.71 9.09
C PRO A 115 11.70 -2.14 9.64
N ALA A 116 11.75 -3.14 8.75
CA ALA A 116 11.69 -4.55 9.15
C ALA A 116 12.82 -4.98 10.09
N SER A 117 13.98 -4.28 10.06
CA SER A 117 15.09 -4.51 10.99
C SER A 117 14.71 -4.26 12.46
N GLU A 118 13.75 -3.37 12.71
CA GLU A 118 13.32 -3.00 14.07
C GLU A 118 12.07 -3.78 14.53
N GLN A 119 11.64 -4.80 13.78
CA GLN A 119 10.40 -5.53 14.06
C GLN A 119 10.35 -6.06 15.51
N GLN A 120 11.44 -6.67 16.01
CA GLN A 120 11.47 -7.21 17.37
C GLN A 120 11.38 -6.11 18.44
N ALA A 121 12.06 -4.98 18.22
CA ALA A 121 12.00 -3.83 19.12
C ALA A 121 10.58 -3.23 19.13
N MET A 122 9.96 -3.11 17.96
CA MET A 122 8.58 -2.67 17.79
C MET A 122 7.61 -3.61 18.52
N GLU A 123 7.73 -4.93 18.33
CA GLU A 123 6.86 -5.92 18.99
C GLU A 123 6.97 -5.87 20.52
N LYS A 124 8.18 -5.68 21.05
CA LYS A 124 8.40 -5.51 22.49
C LYS A 124 7.72 -4.25 23.01
N LEU A 125 7.93 -3.12 22.35
CA LEU A 125 7.28 -1.84 22.68
C LEU A 125 5.76 -1.95 22.58
N TRP A 126 5.26 -2.72 21.61
CA TRP A 126 3.83 -2.89 21.34
C TRP A 126 3.07 -3.62 22.45
N LEU A 127 3.78 -4.34 23.33
CA LEU A 127 3.17 -4.93 24.53
C LEU A 127 2.80 -3.87 25.56
N ASP A 128 3.58 -2.80 25.67
CA ASP A 128 3.33 -1.70 26.61
C ASP A 128 2.21 -0.76 26.12
N VAL A 129 1.88 -0.82 24.83
CA VAL A 129 0.78 -0.06 24.20
C VAL A 129 -0.59 -0.74 24.39
N LYS A 130 -0.61 -2.06 24.60
CA LYS A 130 -1.84 -2.86 24.77
C LYS A 130 -2.36 -2.78 26.20
#